data_AF-A0A7V9J2E2-F1
#
_entry.id   AF-A0A7V9J2E2-F1
#
_cell.length_a   1.000
_cell.length_b   1.000
_cell.length_c   1.000
_cell.angle_alpha   90.00
_cell.angle_beta   90.00
_cell.angle_gamma   90.00
#
_symmetry.space_group_name_H-M   'P 1'
#
loop_
_entity.id
_entity.type
_entity.pdbx_description
1 polymer ?
#
loop_
_entity_poly.entity_id
_entity_poly.type
_entity_poly.pdbx_seq_one_letter_code
_entity_poly.pdbx_strand_id
1 'polypeptide(L)'
;MKKLALFLLLVVFAAKPVRIAAAEDGAQLADAVWKASGGENWSKVKAIDFTFAVEKEGKTLVSAEHHWDVTAQTDHVKWKGKDVTVNLADPASDEDAKAAYARWVNDSYWLLAPLKFKERGVQFTAEGRKTVDGAEREVLLLTFDKVGLTPKDQYRLYIDPATKLLASWDYMPEPGQTKHGTWENYQKSGGLTLATEHKMGEIEIKILNLRVTTNE
;
A
#
# COMPACT_ATOMS: atom_id res chain seq x y z
N MET A 1 16.94 29.80 -65.63
CA MET A 1 18.02 29.14 -64.84
C MET A 1 18.23 30.00 -63.60
N LYS A 2 18.09 29.58 -62.34
CA LYS A 2 18.08 28.28 -61.65
C LYS A 2 17.02 28.32 -60.53
N LYS A 3 16.29 27.22 -60.32
CA LYS A 3 15.34 27.03 -59.21
C LYS A 3 16.10 26.95 -57.89
N LEU A 4 15.70 27.75 -56.90
CA LEU A 4 16.20 27.68 -55.53
C LEU A 4 15.48 26.53 -54.82
N ALA A 5 16.18 25.43 -54.55
CA ALA A 5 15.65 24.32 -53.77
C ALA A 5 15.87 24.64 -52.28
N LEU A 6 14.78 24.87 -51.55
CA LEU A 6 14.75 24.99 -50.10
C LEU A 6 14.80 23.56 -49.51
N PHE A 7 15.94 23.19 -48.92
CA PHE A 7 16.05 21.96 -48.13
C PHE A 7 15.40 22.22 -46.76
N LEU A 8 14.18 21.73 -46.58
CA LEU A 8 13.55 21.65 -45.26
C LEU A 8 14.17 20.45 -44.52
N LEU A 9 15.11 20.72 -43.61
CA LEU A 9 15.63 19.70 -42.70
C LEU A 9 14.54 19.38 -41.67
N LEU A 10 13.81 18.29 -41.91
CA LEU A 10 12.83 17.77 -40.96
C LEU A 10 13.60 17.04 -39.85
N VAL A 11 13.92 17.76 -38.77
CA VAL A 11 14.43 17.15 -37.54
C VAL A 11 13.26 16.41 -36.89
N VAL A 12 13.14 15.11 -37.16
CA VAL A 12 12.25 14.22 -36.41
C VAL A 12 12.87 14.07 -35.02
N PHE A 13 12.38 14.83 -34.05
CA PHE A 13 12.60 14.51 -32.64
C PHE A 13 11.84 13.21 -32.35
N ALA A 14 12.55 12.08 -32.40
CA ALA A 14 12.07 10.85 -31.79
C ALA A 14 12.02 11.08 -30.27
N ALA A 15 10.86 11.47 -29.75
CA ALA A 15 10.60 11.48 -28.32
C ALA A 15 10.81 10.05 -27.81
N LYS A 16 11.85 9.83 -27.00
CA LYS A 16 12.17 8.49 -26.50
C LYS A 16 10.97 7.95 -25.69
N PRO A 17 10.61 6.66 -25.83
CA PRO A 17 9.49 6.02 -25.13
C PRO A 17 9.76 5.77 -23.63
N VAL A 18 10.51 6.66 -22.97
CA VAL A 18 10.97 6.53 -21.58
C VAL A 18 9.82 6.35 -20.60
N ARG A 19 8.68 7.01 -20.85
CA ARG A 19 7.49 6.88 -19.99
C ARG A 19 6.78 5.53 -20.09
N ILE A 20 6.83 4.87 -21.25
CA ILE A 20 6.21 3.55 -21.43
C ILE A 20 7.07 2.50 -20.72
N ALA A 21 8.39 2.54 -20.92
CA ALA A 21 9.31 1.62 -20.25
C ALA A 21 9.26 1.77 -18.71
N ALA A 22 9.29 3.00 -18.17
CA ALA A 22 9.20 3.20 -16.71
C ALA A 22 7.86 2.76 -16.09
N ALA A 23 6.78 2.82 -16.85
CA ALA A 23 5.46 2.31 -16.43
C ALA A 23 5.42 0.78 -16.48
N GLU A 24 5.98 0.16 -17.52
CA GLU A 24 6.13 -1.31 -17.62
C GLU A 24 7.01 -1.86 -16.49
N ASP A 25 8.18 -1.25 -16.27
CA ASP A 25 9.09 -1.60 -15.17
C ASP A 25 8.41 -1.41 -13.81
N GLY A 26 7.64 -0.33 -13.66
CA GLY A 26 6.85 -0.06 -12.46
C GLY A 26 5.82 -1.16 -12.18
N ALA A 27 5.06 -1.57 -13.20
CA ALA A 27 4.08 -2.65 -13.08
C ALA A 27 4.72 -4.00 -12.74
N GLN A 28 5.90 -4.29 -13.32
CA GLN A 28 6.65 -5.52 -13.01
C GLN A 28 7.16 -5.52 -11.57
N LEU A 29 7.71 -4.40 -11.10
CA LEU A 29 8.16 -4.29 -9.71
C LEU A 29 6.98 -4.39 -8.74
N ALA A 30 5.85 -3.74 -9.03
CA ALA A 30 4.62 -3.87 -8.24
C ALA A 30 4.12 -5.32 -8.18
N ASP A 31 4.17 -6.06 -9.29
CA ASP A 31 3.83 -7.48 -9.34
C ASP A 31 4.76 -8.34 -8.47
N ALA A 32 6.06 -8.08 -8.51
CA ALA A 32 7.04 -8.77 -7.70
C ALA A 32 6.81 -8.55 -6.19
N VAL A 33 6.51 -7.31 -5.79
CA VAL A 33 6.17 -6.98 -4.40
C VAL A 33 4.88 -7.67 -3.98
N TRP A 34 3.83 -7.59 -4.80
CA TRP A 34 2.54 -8.24 -4.53
C TRP A 34 2.69 -9.76 -4.36
N LYS A 35 3.50 -10.42 -5.20
CA LYS A 35 3.82 -11.85 -5.09
C LYS A 35 4.61 -12.16 -3.82
N ALA A 36 5.63 -11.36 -3.50
CA ALA A 36 6.44 -11.55 -2.30
C ALA A 36 5.61 -11.43 -1.01
N SER A 37 4.60 -10.56 -1.00
CA SER A 37 3.62 -10.44 0.08
C SER A 37 2.58 -11.58 0.12
N GLY A 38 2.63 -12.54 -0.81
CA GLY A 38 1.76 -13.71 -0.85
C GLY A 38 0.44 -13.51 -1.59
N GLY A 39 0.35 -12.48 -2.45
CA GLY A 39 -0.90 -12.14 -3.15
C GLY A 39 -1.51 -13.27 -3.98
N GLU A 40 -0.72 -14.22 -4.48
CA GLU A 40 -1.23 -15.40 -5.20
C GLU A 40 -2.14 -16.27 -4.32
N ASN A 41 -1.97 -16.21 -2.99
CA ASN A 41 -2.80 -16.91 -2.02
C ASN A 41 -4.05 -16.13 -1.59
N TRP A 42 -4.21 -14.87 -2.03
CA TRP A 42 -5.31 -14.01 -1.57
C TRP A 42 -6.70 -14.62 -1.80
N SER A 43 -6.90 -15.31 -2.93
CA SER A 43 -8.15 -16.00 -3.26
C SER A 43 -8.55 -17.10 -2.27
N LYS A 44 -7.61 -17.59 -1.46
CA LYS A 44 -7.85 -18.60 -0.43
C LYS A 44 -8.17 -17.98 0.93
N VAL A 45 -7.90 -16.70 1.14
CA VAL A 45 -8.09 -16.03 2.43
C VAL A 45 -9.58 -15.91 2.73
N LYS A 46 -9.99 -16.43 3.88
CA LYS A 46 -11.36 -16.35 4.40
C LYS A 46 -11.52 -15.23 5.41
N ALA A 47 -10.60 -15.17 6.37
CA ALA A 47 -10.66 -14.19 7.44
C ALA A 47 -9.27 -13.76 7.89
N ILE A 48 -9.17 -12.54 8.41
CA ILE A 48 -7.95 -11.98 8.99
C ILE A 48 -8.30 -11.42 10.36
N ASP A 49 -7.72 -12.01 11.41
CA ASP A 49 -7.77 -11.49 12.77
C ASP A 49 -6.51 -10.67 13.03
N PHE A 50 -6.66 -9.48 13.59
CA PHE A 50 -5.54 -8.68 14.05
C PHE A 50 -5.98 -7.61 15.05
N THR A 51 -5.03 -7.07 15.81
CA THR A 51 -5.23 -5.89 16.64
C THR A 51 -4.31 -4.79 16.13
N PHE A 52 -4.89 -3.68 15.70
CA PHE A 52 -4.15 -2.47 15.33
C PHE A 52 -3.90 -1.63 16.57
N ALA A 53 -2.63 -1.37 16.89
CA ALA A 53 -2.24 -0.54 18.03
C ALA A 53 -1.32 0.59 17.58
N VAL A 54 -1.57 1.80 18.09
CA VAL A 54 -0.68 2.95 17.94
C VAL A 54 -0.04 3.22 19.28
N GLU A 55 1.28 3.21 19.32
CA GLU A 55 2.09 3.46 20.50
C GLU A 55 2.93 4.72 20.34
N LYS A 56 3.12 5.43 21.45
CA LYS A 56 4.09 6.52 21.58
C LYS A 56 4.82 6.34 22.90
N GLU A 57 6.15 6.33 22.88
CA GLU A 57 6.97 6.18 24.09
C GLU A 57 6.56 4.96 24.95
N GLY A 58 6.24 3.84 24.30
CA GLY A 58 5.81 2.60 24.96
C GLY A 58 4.40 2.62 25.56
N LYS A 59 3.60 3.66 25.30
CA LYS A 59 2.20 3.75 25.73
C LYS A 59 1.26 3.58 24.54
N THR A 60 0.30 2.68 24.66
CA THR A 60 -0.77 2.51 23.68
C THR A 60 -1.74 3.70 23.72
N LEU A 61 -1.82 4.45 22.62
CA LEU A 61 -2.72 5.59 22.44
C LEU A 61 -4.06 5.18 21.82
N VAL A 62 -4.01 4.24 20.89
CA VAL A 62 -5.16 3.70 20.16
C VAL A 62 -4.99 2.19 20.06
N SER A 63 -6.09 1.46 20.23
CA SER A 63 -6.16 0.03 19.95
C SER A 63 -7.53 -0.31 19.36
N ALA A 64 -7.54 -1.15 18.34
CA ALA A 64 -8.74 -1.71 17.73
C ALA A 64 -8.50 -3.18 17.37
N GLU A 65 -9.38 -4.07 17.82
CA GLU A 65 -9.39 -5.48 17.43
C GLU A 65 -10.30 -5.64 16.22
N HIS A 66 -9.85 -6.46 15.26
CA HIS A 66 -10.53 -6.76 14.02
C HIS A 66 -10.68 -8.26 13.87
N HIS A 67 -11.90 -8.69 13.55
CA HIS A 67 -12.18 -9.98 12.94
C HIS A 67 -12.79 -9.70 11.57
N TRP A 68 -11.93 -9.63 10.56
CA TRP A 68 -12.32 -9.30 9.20
C TRP A 68 -12.64 -10.58 8.42
N ASP A 69 -13.92 -10.78 8.10
CA ASP A 69 -14.37 -11.81 7.17
C ASP A 69 -14.29 -11.27 5.73
N VAL A 70 -13.28 -11.75 5.01
CA VAL A 70 -13.00 -11.35 3.62
C VAL A 70 -14.09 -11.89 2.69
N THR A 71 -14.68 -13.04 2.99
CA THR A 71 -15.68 -13.70 2.13
C THR A 71 -17.05 -13.06 2.29
N ALA A 72 -17.45 -12.79 3.53
CA ALA A 72 -18.72 -12.13 3.86
C ALA A 72 -18.69 -10.62 3.62
N GLN A 73 -17.50 -10.05 3.35
CA GLN A 73 -17.28 -8.60 3.24
C GLN A 73 -17.75 -7.84 4.48
N THR A 74 -17.42 -8.37 5.66
CA THR A 74 -17.76 -7.74 6.94
C THR A 74 -16.54 -7.67 7.84
N ASP A 75 -16.48 -6.65 8.69
CA ASP A 75 -15.47 -6.58 9.74
C ASP A 75 -16.14 -6.39 11.10
N HIS A 76 -15.75 -7.22 12.07
CA HIS A 76 -16.17 -7.08 13.46
C HIS A 76 -15.06 -6.37 14.23
N VAL A 77 -15.34 -5.12 14.60
CA VAL A 77 -14.36 -4.20 15.18
C VAL A 77 -14.70 -3.90 16.63
N LYS A 78 -13.70 -4.02 17.52
CA LYS A 78 -13.81 -3.62 18.93
C LYS A 78 -12.79 -2.56 19.28
N TRP A 79 -13.25 -1.44 19.83
CA TRP A 79 -12.37 -0.34 20.25
C TRP A 79 -13.03 0.50 21.33
N LYS A 80 -12.28 0.93 22.36
CA LYS A 80 -12.78 1.86 23.41
C LYS A 80 -14.17 1.48 23.98
N GLY A 81 -14.46 0.19 24.15
CA GLY A 81 -15.73 -0.32 24.64
C GLY A 81 -16.87 -0.40 23.61
N LYS A 82 -16.62 -0.03 22.34
CA LYS A 82 -17.50 -0.31 21.20
C LYS A 82 -17.24 -1.71 20.67
N ASP A 83 -18.30 -2.32 20.15
CA ASP A 83 -18.32 -3.67 19.60
C ASP A 83 -19.32 -3.65 18.44
N VAL A 84 -18.80 -3.59 17.20
CA VAL A 84 -19.59 -3.26 16.00
C VAL A 84 -19.21 -4.17 14.85
N THR A 85 -20.19 -4.78 14.19
CA THR A 85 -19.99 -5.45 12.90
C THR A 85 -20.44 -4.52 11.80
N VAL A 86 -19.55 -4.26 10.83
CA VAL A 86 -19.82 -3.39 9.68
C VAL A 86 -19.78 -4.18 8.38
N ASN A 87 -20.74 -3.90 7.49
CA ASN A 87 -20.72 -4.38 6.11
C ASN A 87 -19.82 -3.45 5.28
N LEU A 88 -18.87 -4.03 4.56
CA LEU A 88 -17.85 -3.32 3.79
C LEU A 88 -18.28 -3.04 2.35
N ALA A 89 -19.33 -3.71 1.87
CA ALA A 89 -19.91 -3.52 0.54
C ALA A 89 -21.00 -2.44 0.54
N ASP A 90 -21.66 -2.20 1.67
CA ASP A 90 -22.75 -1.23 1.81
C ASP A 90 -22.35 0.00 2.64
N PRO A 91 -22.75 1.22 2.23
CA PRO A 91 -22.45 2.42 3.01
C PRO A 91 -23.04 2.36 4.42
N ALA A 92 -22.20 2.58 5.43
CA ALA A 92 -22.61 2.64 6.83
C ALA A 92 -23.61 3.77 7.10
N SER A 93 -24.73 3.45 7.76
CA SER A 93 -25.81 4.40 8.03
C SER A 93 -25.68 5.14 9.36
N ASP A 94 -25.17 4.49 10.41
CA ASP A 94 -24.97 5.07 11.73
C ASP A 94 -23.51 5.43 12.02
N GLU A 95 -23.29 6.27 13.04
CA GLU A 95 -21.96 6.81 13.37
C GLU A 95 -20.98 5.75 13.86
N ASP A 96 -21.44 4.73 14.57
CA ASP A 96 -20.58 3.65 15.07
C ASP A 96 -20.12 2.76 13.91
N ALA A 97 -21.01 2.43 12.98
CA ALA A 97 -20.67 1.70 11.75
C ALA A 97 -19.74 2.52 10.83
N LYS A 98 -19.95 3.83 10.69
CA LYS A 98 -19.02 4.71 9.94
C LYS A 98 -17.63 4.73 10.57
N ALA A 99 -17.55 4.79 11.90
CA ALA A 99 -16.29 4.75 12.62
C ALA A 99 -15.59 3.38 12.47
N ALA A 100 -16.33 2.27 12.56
CA ALA A 100 -15.80 0.93 12.32
C ALA A 100 -15.27 0.77 10.89
N TYR A 101 -16.04 1.23 9.88
CA TYR A 101 -15.60 1.22 8.49
C TYR A 101 -14.33 2.05 8.28
N ALA A 102 -14.27 3.27 8.83
CA ALA A 102 -13.09 4.12 8.73
C ALA A 102 -11.84 3.46 9.39
N ARG A 103 -12.02 2.75 10.51
CA ARG A 103 -10.96 1.93 11.10
C ARG A 103 -10.55 0.81 10.20
N TRP A 104 -11.48 0.00 9.69
CA TRP A 104 -11.15 -1.07 8.74
C TRP A 104 -10.35 -0.53 7.55
N VAL A 105 -10.77 0.58 6.95
CA VAL A 105 -10.04 1.20 5.82
C VAL A 105 -8.61 1.57 6.21
N ASN A 106 -8.40 2.26 7.33
CA ASN A 106 -7.07 2.70 7.74
C ASN A 106 -6.20 1.54 8.24
N ASP A 107 -6.73 0.76 9.18
CA ASP A 107 -6.00 -0.22 9.96
C ASP A 107 -5.62 -1.42 9.07
N SER A 108 -6.52 -1.85 8.16
CA SER A 108 -6.18 -2.89 7.16
C SER A 108 -5.21 -2.39 6.09
N TYR A 109 -5.14 -1.08 5.83
CA TYR A 109 -4.20 -0.52 4.85
C TYR A 109 -2.75 -0.64 5.35
N TRP A 110 -2.50 -0.34 6.62
CA TRP A 110 -1.19 -0.58 7.25
C TRP A 110 -0.78 -2.05 7.20
N LEU A 111 -1.74 -2.97 7.27
CA LEU A 111 -1.47 -4.40 7.15
C LEU A 111 -1.22 -4.86 5.71
N LEU A 112 -2.00 -4.36 4.74
CA LEU A 112 -2.12 -4.97 3.41
C LEU A 112 -1.73 -4.09 2.23
N ALA A 113 -1.15 -2.89 2.43
CA ALA A 113 -0.86 -1.98 1.30
C ALA A 113 -0.23 -2.66 0.07
N PRO A 114 0.79 -3.55 0.19
CA PRO A 114 1.34 -4.29 -0.96
C PRO A 114 0.34 -5.16 -1.71
N LEU A 115 -0.62 -5.76 -1.01
CA LEU A 115 -1.63 -6.66 -1.59
C LEU A 115 -2.73 -5.90 -2.35
N LYS A 116 -2.84 -4.58 -2.12
CA LYS A 116 -3.78 -3.69 -2.81
C LYS A 116 -3.29 -3.21 -4.17
N PHE A 117 -2.06 -3.56 -4.59
CA PHE A 117 -1.47 -3.07 -5.85
C PHE A 117 -2.20 -3.52 -7.12
N LYS A 118 -3.07 -4.53 -7.03
CA LYS A 118 -3.91 -4.99 -8.15
C LYS A 118 -5.28 -4.31 -8.20
N GLU A 119 -5.60 -3.43 -7.25
CA GLU A 119 -6.84 -2.66 -7.28
C GLU A 119 -6.86 -1.71 -8.49
N ARG A 120 -8.05 -1.51 -9.06
CA ARG A 120 -8.21 -0.64 -10.25
C ARG A 120 -7.86 0.81 -9.89
N GLY A 121 -7.22 1.51 -10.82
CA GLY A 121 -6.89 2.92 -10.66
C GLY A 121 -5.57 3.19 -9.93
N VAL A 122 -4.85 2.16 -9.46
CA VAL A 122 -3.49 2.32 -8.94
C VAL A 122 -2.50 2.36 -10.10
N GLN A 123 -1.59 3.33 -10.08
CA GLN A 123 -0.59 3.56 -11.11
C GLN A 123 0.81 3.51 -10.49
N PHE A 124 1.74 2.90 -11.22
CA PHE A 124 3.10 2.64 -10.77
C PHE A 124 4.12 3.23 -11.74
N THR A 125 5.15 3.88 -11.20
CA THR A 125 6.30 4.36 -11.97
C THR A 125 7.58 3.94 -11.26
N ALA A 126 8.42 3.15 -11.92
CA ALA A 126 9.73 2.81 -11.39
C ALA A 126 10.66 4.04 -11.43
N GLU A 127 11.32 4.33 -10.31
CA GLU A 127 12.29 5.44 -10.19
C GLU A 127 13.74 4.94 -10.11
N GLY A 128 13.97 3.65 -10.35
CA GLY A 128 15.30 3.02 -10.28
C GLY A 128 15.71 2.67 -8.84
N ARG A 129 17.02 2.63 -8.59
CA ARG A 129 17.58 2.33 -7.25
C ARG A 129 18.09 3.57 -6.57
N LYS A 130 17.90 3.65 -5.25
CA LYS A 130 18.38 4.73 -4.38
C LYS A 130 18.85 4.14 -3.04
N THR A 131 19.84 4.77 -2.42
CA THR A 131 20.19 4.50 -1.03
C THR A 131 19.16 5.15 -0.11
N VAL A 132 18.42 4.35 0.66
CA VAL A 132 17.41 4.79 1.63
C VAL A 132 17.59 3.99 2.90
N ASP A 133 17.52 4.65 4.06
CA ASP A 133 17.74 4.02 5.38
C ASP A 133 19.08 3.25 5.47
N GLY A 134 20.12 3.76 4.79
CA GLY A 134 21.46 3.16 4.76
C GLY A 134 21.61 1.92 3.87
N ALA A 135 20.58 1.55 3.10
CA ALA A 135 20.61 0.39 2.20
C ALA A 135 20.13 0.75 0.79
N GLU A 136 20.59 -0.01 -0.21
CA GLU A 136 20.08 0.13 -1.59
C GLU A 136 18.65 -0.41 -1.69
N ARG A 137 17.74 0.41 -2.24
CA ARG A 137 16.32 0.11 -2.42
C ARG A 137 15.89 0.32 -3.86
N GLU A 138 15.01 -0.55 -4.34
CA GLU A 138 14.26 -0.31 -5.57
C GLU A 138 13.09 0.63 -5.25
N VAL A 139 12.89 1.66 -6.06
CA VAL A 139 11.95 2.75 -5.75
C VAL A 139 10.78 2.73 -6.71
N LEU A 140 9.58 2.72 -6.14
CA LEU A 140 8.33 2.69 -6.87
C LEU A 140 7.44 3.85 -6.43
N LEU A 141 7.10 4.75 -7.35
CA LEU A 141 6.10 5.77 -7.11
C LEU A 141 4.70 5.19 -7.39
N LEU A 142 3.83 5.29 -6.39
CA LEU A 142 2.43 4.90 -6.44
C LEU A 142 1.55 6.16 -6.45
N THR A 143 0.67 6.24 -7.43
CA THR A 143 -0.34 7.30 -7.57
C THR A 143 -1.72 6.70 -7.89
N PHE A 144 -2.79 7.48 -7.71
CA PHE A 144 -4.15 7.01 -7.91
C PHE A 144 -4.88 7.82 -8.99
N ASP A 145 -5.59 7.13 -9.88
CA ASP A 145 -6.51 7.74 -10.84
C ASP A 145 -7.95 7.71 -10.29
N LYS A 146 -8.30 8.75 -9.52
CA LYS A 146 -9.67 9.00 -9.02
C LYS A 146 -10.31 7.84 -8.23
N VAL A 147 -9.50 7.05 -7.53
CA VAL A 147 -9.94 5.95 -6.65
C VAL A 147 -9.49 6.20 -5.21
N GLY A 148 -10.17 5.57 -4.25
CA GLY A 148 -9.90 5.70 -2.81
C GLY A 148 -10.47 6.97 -2.18
N LEU A 149 -10.33 7.07 -0.85
CA LEU A 149 -10.81 8.24 -0.09
C LEU A 149 -9.91 9.47 -0.28
N THR A 150 -8.65 9.26 -0.65
CA THR A 150 -7.63 10.31 -0.77
C THR A 150 -6.86 10.21 -2.11
N PRO A 151 -7.54 10.43 -3.26
CA PRO A 151 -6.97 10.21 -4.59
C PRO A 151 -5.80 11.14 -4.98
N LYS A 152 -5.47 12.13 -4.15
CA LYS A 152 -4.34 13.04 -4.36
C LYS A 152 -3.06 12.58 -3.66
N ASP A 153 -3.19 11.62 -2.75
CA ASP A 153 -2.05 11.09 -2.02
C ASP A 153 -1.10 10.38 -2.97
N GLN A 154 0.18 10.47 -2.65
CA GLN A 154 1.22 9.73 -3.36
C GLN A 154 2.09 8.99 -2.35
N TYR A 155 2.61 7.85 -2.77
CA TYR A 155 3.52 7.06 -1.96
C TYR A 155 4.76 6.75 -2.79
N ARG A 156 5.95 7.04 -2.26
CA ARG A 156 7.17 6.39 -2.75
C ARG A 156 7.44 5.20 -1.87
N LEU A 157 7.52 4.04 -2.50
CA LEU A 157 7.73 2.76 -1.85
C LEU A 157 9.19 2.36 -2.03
N TYR A 158 9.83 1.98 -0.93
CA TYR A 158 11.24 1.57 -0.90
C TYR A 158 11.33 0.07 -0.67
N ILE A 159 11.71 -0.65 -1.72
CA ILE A 159 11.61 -2.10 -1.78
C ILE A 159 12.98 -2.72 -1.60
N ASP A 160 13.07 -3.74 -0.76
CA ASP A 160 14.28 -4.51 -0.61
C ASP A 160 14.55 -5.36 -1.88
N PRO A 161 15.69 -5.19 -2.55
CA PRO A 161 15.93 -5.85 -3.83
C PRO A 161 16.09 -7.38 -3.70
N ALA A 162 16.44 -7.90 -2.53
CA ALA A 162 16.64 -9.34 -2.33
C ALA A 162 15.33 -10.05 -2.00
N THR A 163 14.49 -9.45 -1.15
CA THR A 163 13.25 -10.09 -0.69
C THR A 163 12.01 -9.64 -1.47
N LYS A 164 12.09 -8.50 -2.17
CA LYS A 164 10.96 -7.80 -2.81
C LYS A 164 9.87 -7.37 -1.82
N LEU A 165 10.16 -7.37 -0.51
CA LEU A 165 9.27 -6.81 0.50
C LEU A 165 9.48 -5.30 0.63
N LEU A 166 8.43 -4.59 1.04
CA LEU A 166 8.48 -3.17 1.33
C LEU A 166 9.31 -2.94 2.60
N ALA A 167 10.34 -2.11 2.54
CA ALA A 167 11.19 -1.78 3.69
C ALA A 167 10.73 -0.49 4.37
N SER A 168 10.33 0.50 3.58
CA SER A 168 9.81 1.77 4.08
C SER A 168 9.03 2.49 2.97
N TRP A 169 8.37 3.59 3.32
CA TRP A 169 7.69 4.46 2.36
C TRP A 169 7.82 5.93 2.74
N ASP A 170 7.60 6.79 1.76
CA ASP A 170 7.30 8.19 1.97
C ASP A 170 5.86 8.46 1.55
N TYR A 171 5.03 8.83 2.51
CA TYR A 171 3.66 9.30 2.30
C TYR A 171 3.65 10.79 2.03
N MET A 172 3.06 11.19 0.90
CA MET A 172 3.00 12.57 0.42
C MET A 172 1.54 12.98 0.16
N PRO A 173 0.82 13.49 1.18
CA PRO A 173 -0.57 13.92 1.03
C PRO A 173 -0.73 15.21 0.23
N GLU A 174 0.27 16.07 0.30
CA GLU A 174 0.28 17.39 -0.32
C GLU A 174 1.68 17.75 -0.83
N PRO A 175 1.80 18.62 -1.85
CA PRO A 175 3.09 19.10 -2.31
C PRO A 175 3.93 19.68 -1.16
N GLY A 176 5.15 19.18 -1.01
CA GLY A 176 6.09 19.64 0.03
C GLY A 176 5.88 19.02 1.41
N GLN A 177 4.85 18.19 1.61
CA GLN A 177 4.70 17.38 2.82
C GLN A 177 5.17 15.94 2.57
N THR A 178 5.98 15.41 3.48
CA THR A 178 6.43 14.01 3.41
C THR A 178 6.51 13.43 4.81
N LYS A 179 5.94 12.23 4.99
CA LYS A 179 6.05 11.45 6.22
C LYS A 179 6.68 10.10 5.89
N HIS A 180 7.80 9.81 6.52
CA HIS A 180 8.52 8.56 6.34
C HIS A 180 8.01 7.50 7.32
N GLY A 181 7.74 6.29 6.83
CA GLY A 181 7.26 5.17 7.64
C GLY A 181 7.95 3.86 7.29
N THR A 182 8.39 3.10 8.29
CA THR A 182 9.04 1.80 8.07
C THR A 182 8.04 0.66 7.93
N TRP A 183 8.50 -0.45 7.38
CA TRP A 183 7.79 -1.73 7.27
C TRP A 183 8.69 -2.83 7.82
N GLU A 184 8.41 -3.26 9.04
CA GLU A 184 9.29 -4.09 9.84
C GLU A 184 8.56 -5.33 10.38
N ASN A 185 9.35 -6.25 10.95
CA ASN A 185 8.88 -7.46 11.62
C ASN A 185 7.89 -8.28 10.77
N TYR A 186 8.31 -8.69 9.57
CA TYR A 186 7.46 -9.48 8.68
C TYR A 186 7.14 -10.86 9.24
N GLN A 187 5.85 -11.20 9.25
CA GLN A 187 5.33 -12.49 9.69
C GLN A 187 4.63 -13.24 8.55
N LYS A 188 4.66 -14.57 8.62
CA LYS A 188 3.93 -15.43 7.67
C LYS A 188 2.67 -15.98 8.33
N SER A 189 1.53 -15.84 7.66
CA SER A 189 0.24 -16.37 8.13
C SER A 189 -0.68 -16.63 6.94
N GLY A 190 -1.30 -17.81 6.87
CA GLY A 190 -2.25 -18.17 5.80
C GLY A 190 -1.71 -17.98 4.38
N GLY A 191 -0.41 -18.20 4.16
CA GLY A 191 0.24 -17.99 2.86
C GLY A 191 0.57 -16.53 2.49
N LEU A 192 0.29 -15.57 3.39
CA LEU A 192 0.68 -14.17 3.26
C LEU A 192 1.99 -13.89 4.03
N THR A 193 2.74 -12.88 3.57
CA THR A 193 3.92 -12.33 4.28
C THR A 193 3.65 -10.84 4.55
N LEU A 194 3.39 -10.48 5.80
CA LEU A 194 2.85 -9.18 6.21
C LEU A 194 3.75 -8.52 7.26
N ALA A 195 4.03 -7.22 7.12
CA ALA A 195 4.71 -6.44 8.15
C ALA A 195 3.78 -6.26 9.35
N THR A 196 4.33 -6.35 10.57
CA THR A 196 3.55 -6.15 11.80
C THR A 196 4.02 -4.97 12.64
N GLU A 197 5.04 -4.25 12.19
CA GLU A 197 5.55 -3.05 12.86
C GLU A 197 5.85 -1.95 11.84
N HIS A 198 5.48 -0.72 12.17
CA HIS A 198 5.76 0.47 11.37
C HIS A 198 6.16 1.63 12.27
N LYS A 199 7.31 2.25 12.00
CA LYS A 199 7.78 3.42 12.75
C LYS A 199 7.64 4.66 11.90
N MET A 200 7.02 5.70 12.46
CA MET A 200 6.83 7.00 11.81
C MET A 200 7.10 8.11 12.83
N GLY A 201 8.35 8.56 12.88
CA GLY A 201 8.81 9.49 13.92
C GLY A 201 8.77 8.85 15.31
N GLU A 202 8.08 9.48 16.26
CA GLU A 202 7.91 8.98 17.63
C GLU A 202 6.77 7.96 17.78
N ILE A 203 6.01 7.73 16.71
CA ILE A 203 4.88 6.81 16.69
C ILE A 203 5.33 5.46 16.15
N GLU A 204 4.89 4.40 16.83
CA GLU A 204 5.00 3.02 16.37
C GLU A 204 3.60 2.44 16.18
N ILE A 205 3.34 1.86 15.02
CA ILE A 205 2.12 1.09 14.74
C ILE A 205 2.48 -0.38 14.85
N LYS A 206 1.68 -1.14 15.59
CA LYS A 206 1.82 -2.58 15.76
C LYS A 206 0.57 -3.31 15.31
N ILE A 207 0.77 -4.41 14.59
CA ILE A 207 -0.25 -5.39 14.27
C ILE A 207 -0.02 -6.59 15.20
N LEU A 208 -0.86 -6.70 16.22
CA LEU A 208 -0.80 -7.79 17.18
C LEU A 208 -1.81 -8.88 16.80
N ASN A 209 -1.63 -10.09 17.36
CA ASN A 209 -2.57 -11.21 17.23
C ASN A 209 -2.89 -11.60 15.76
N LEU A 210 -1.97 -11.34 14.83
CA LEU A 210 -2.18 -11.60 13.41
C LEU A 210 -2.45 -13.09 13.14
N ARG A 211 -3.61 -13.39 12.56
CA ARG A 211 -3.97 -14.72 12.07
C ARG A 211 -4.74 -14.61 10.77
N VAL A 212 -4.29 -15.35 9.76
CA VAL A 212 -4.97 -15.46 8.48
C VAL A 212 -5.56 -16.86 8.36
N THR A 213 -6.87 -16.95 8.23
CA THR A 213 -7.61 -18.18 8.00
C THR A 213 -7.82 -18.37 6.51
N THR A 214 -7.57 -19.58 6.00
CA THR A 214 -7.69 -19.90 4.56
C THR A 214 -8.66 -21.05 4.31
N ASN A 215 -9.19 -21.12 3.09
CA ASN A 215 -9.81 -22.33 2.55
C ASN A 215 -8.73 -23.42 2.40
N GLU A 216 -9.06 -24.65 2.84
CA GLU A 216 -8.28 -25.85 2.51
C GLU A 216 -8.20 -26.06 1.00
#